data_AF-R6WCF1-F1
#
_entry.id   AF-R6WCF1-F1
#
_cell.length_a   1.000
_cell.length_b   1.000
_cell.length_c   1.000
_cell.angle_alpha   90.00
_cell.angle_beta   90.00
_cell.angle_gamma   90.00
#
_symmetry.space_group_name_H-M   'P 1'
#
loop_
_entity.id
_entity.type
_entity.pdbx_description
1 polymer ?
#
loop_
_entity_poly.entity_id
_entity_poly.type
_entity_poly.pdbx_seq_one_letter_code
_entity_poly.pdbx_strand_id
1 'polypeptide(L)'
;MKSKKVLAMLFSAIFICISLNSCGDTKQDAPHEPLTIITGNRDYTEFEKEFKKRYPEINLEFISYKGKNATEYLNRLFESGDIPDICTQDVLPDAELQKKYLIDLSGYDFSTDYSASRLQECNIDGALYMLPCNYAVNGIYYNKTLFEKRGWSVPKNYDELRSLAETINGSALNLSVTVLDSAESAFRYLFALGDTVFLRTPAGLDWEESFLAGQVTADDALRSTIEYMQEWIDIGIINGDRYSETTEAAYAAFTEGFTAFLITGEGFRLSQNEDGSGDSYGILPWFSRDGSSNRYILNTACYYGLSSELEKHGNEQKLEDALKFMEFISSADGQRLLPGSNRQLLLPSSDTEAGDGYSEIMEMISGGFSAPLTYLGWENLIVPVGNECMKWYAGESDGKQVINVMNRALQSSLKNETGSLMYVTKDMTLEETARLVGKTFAEATNADCALVSLGGYHDGKENEAGVNGRLFKGTVDDIIFCTINPLGWLGTIKKIVGMSGINITSLADKGFDLYGDGNTFPYVLTVIGDATLDPAAQYTVVICGYTDDSVRLFQVIDTGISGMDALRDYFSVFPMK
;
A
#
# COMPACT_ATOMS: atom_id res chain seq x y z
N MET A 1 -50.00 -19.65 4.81
CA MET A 1 -49.39 -20.09 6.09
C MET A 1 -48.39 -21.18 5.82
N LYS A 2 -47.18 -21.05 6.38
CA LYS A 2 -46.00 -21.94 6.30
C LYS A 2 -45.28 -21.93 4.94
N SER A 3 -43.95 -21.96 4.79
CA SER A 3 -42.73 -21.76 5.60
C SER A 3 -41.58 -22.25 4.69
N LYS A 4 -40.42 -21.57 4.64
CA LYS A 4 -39.07 -22.07 4.24
C LYS A 4 -38.13 -20.83 4.25
N LYS A 5 -37.36 -20.51 5.30
CA LYS A 5 -36.04 -21.05 5.77
C LYS A 5 -35.04 -21.20 4.61
N VAL A 6 -34.13 -20.22 4.44
CA VAL A 6 -32.74 -20.09 4.97
C VAL A 6 -31.80 -21.16 4.37
N LEU A 7 -30.83 -20.71 3.57
CA LEU A 7 -29.67 -21.49 3.13
C LEU A 7 -28.43 -20.60 3.29
N ALA A 8 -27.68 -20.85 4.35
CA ALA A 8 -26.34 -20.34 4.62
C ALA A 8 -25.48 -21.53 5.08
N MET A 9 -24.17 -21.41 4.88
CA MET A 9 -23.08 -22.30 5.29
C MET A 9 -22.82 -23.57 4.47
N LEU A 10 -21.61 -23.66 3.94
CA LEU A 10 -20.78 -24.87 3.91
C LEU A 10 -19.34 -24.49 3.59
N PHE A 11 -18.51 -24.30 4.61
CA PHE A 11 -17.09 -24.71 4.67
C PHE A 11 -16.63 -24.61 6.13
N SER A 12 -16.82 -25.71 6.87
CA SER A 12 -16.14 -25.93 8.15
C SER A 12 -15.44 -27.28 8.03
N ALA A 13 -14.13 -27.24 7.76
CA ALA A 13 -13.30 -28.42 7.71
C ALA A 13 -12.95 -28.85 9.15
N ILE A 14 -13.06 -30.16 9.35
CA ILE A 14 -13.01 -30.88 10.62
C ILE A 14 -11.55 -31.04 11.08
N PHE A 15 -11.22 -30.54 12.28
CA PHE A 15 -10.10 -31.04 13.08
C PHE A 15 -10.65 -31.55 14.41
N ILE A 16 -10.84 -32.87 14.51
CA ILE A 16 -11.05 -33.58 15.78
C ILE A 16 -9.75 -34.33 16.08
N CYS A 17 -8.88 -33.72 16.88
CA CYS A 17 -7.81 -34.43 17.57
C CYS A 17 -8.30 -34.76 18.98
N ILE A 18 -8.62 -36.04 19.22
CA ILE A 18 -8.87 -36.58 20.56
C ILE A 18 -7.51 -36.84 21.21
N SER A 19 -7.15 -36.06 22.23
CA SER A 19 -6.16 -36.46 23.21
C SER A 19 -6.82 -36.59 24.58
N LEU A 20 -6.81 -37.81 25.10
CA LEU A 20 -7.27 -38.18 26.44
C LEU A 20 -6.11 -38.05 27.44
N ASN A 21 -6.45 -37.47 28.61
CA ASN A 21 -5.77 -37.48 29.92
C ASN A 21 -4.77 -36.35 30.25
N SER A 22 -5.22 -35.40 31.08
CA SER A 22 -4.83 -35.33 32.50
C SER A 22 -5.68 -34.29 33.24
N CYS A 23 -6.23 -34.66 34.40
CA CYS A 23 -7.07 -33.82 35.25
C CYS A 23 -6.40 -32.49 35.63
N GLY A 24 -7.13 -31.40 35.37
CA GLY A 24 -6.94 -30.08 35.97
C GLY A 24 -8.21 -29.27 35.68
N ASP A 25 -8.98 -28.94 36.72
CA ASP A 25 -10.18 -28.10 36.62
C ASP A 25 -9.78 -26.68 36.16
N THR A 26 -9.79 -26.47 34.85
CA THR A 26 -9.94 -25.15 34.22
C THR A 26 -11.02 -25.32 33.18
N LYS A 27 -12.17 -24.66 33.38
CA LYS A 27 -13.20 -24.55 32.35
C LYS A 27 -12.52 -23.95 31.12
N GLN A 28 -12.34 -24.76 30.09
CA GLN A 28 -11.92 -24.28 28.78
C GLN A 28 -13.18 -23.70 28.16
N ASP A 29 -13.35 -22.38 28.25
CA ASP A 29 -14.44 -21.69 27.56
C ASP A 29 -14.36 -22.01 26.06
N ALA A 30 -15.51 -22.12 25.41
CA ALA A 30 -15.57 -22.37 23.98
C ALA A 30 -14.78 -21.26 23.25
N PRO A 31 -13.99 -21.58 22.20
CA PRO A 31 -13.23 -20.58 21.48
C PRO A 31 -14.19 -19.51 20.94
N HIS A 32 -13.84 -18.25 21.17
CA HIS A 32 -14.56 -17.09 20.65
C HIS A 32 -14.68 -17.16 19.13
N GLU A 33 -15.78 -16.62 18.59
CA GLU A 33 -15.93 -16.41 17.15
C GLU A 33 -14.78 -15.50 16.66
N PRO A 34 -14.09 -15.85 15.57
CA PRO A 34 -12.90 -15.14 15.14
C PRO A 34 -13.23 -13.73 14.61
N LEU A 35 -12.27 -12.82 14.80
CA LEU A 35 -12.25 -11.52 14.15
C LEU A 35 -11.57 -11.64 12.79
N THR A 36 -12.26 -11.24 11.74
CA THR A 36 -11.69 -11.19 10.40
C THR A 36 -10.82 -9.95 10.22
N ILE A 37 -9.69 -10.12 9.56
CA ILE A 37 -8.76 -9.05 9.17
C ILE A 37 -8.16 -9.42 7.81
N ILE A 38 -8.07 -8.45 6.90
CA ILE A 38 -7.42 -8.67 5.60
C ILE A 38 -5.92 -8.42 5.69
N THR A 39 -5.11 -9.30 5.11
CA THR A 39 -3.64 -9.15 5.11
C THR A 39 -3.22 -7.95 4.25
N GLY A 40 -3.75 -7.84 3.03
CA GLY A 40 -3.43 -6.72 2.13
C GLY A 40 -1.93 -6.56 1.93
N ASN A 41 -1.24 -7.66 1.61
CA ASN A 41 0.22 -7.81 1.54
C ASN A 41 1.02 -7.70 2.86
N ARG A 42 0.38 -7.48 4.01
CA ARG A 42 1.05 -7.36 5.32
C ARG A 42 1.27 -8.71 6.00
N ASP A 43 2.40 -8.83 6.70
CA ASP A 43 2.75 -10.01 7.51
C ASP A 43 2.43 -9.77 8.98
N TYR A 44 1.37 -10.42 9.46
CA TYR A 44 0.91 -10.34 10.85
C TYR A 44 1.47 -11.45 11.76
N THR A 45 2.38 -12.30 11.30
CA THR A 45 2.79 -13.53 12.01
C THR A 45 3.31 -13.25 13.42
N GLU A 46 4.24 -12.30 13.58
CA GLU A 46 4.78 -11.96 14.91
C GLU A 46 3.76 -11.18 15.76
N PHE A 47 2.96 -10.32 15.12
CA PHE A 47 1.87 -9.60 15.79
C PHE A 47 0.86 -10.58 16.41
N GLU A 48 0.35 -11.53 15.62
CA GLU A 48 -0.64 -12.51 16.06
C GLU A 48 -0.10 -13.34 17.24
N LYS A 49 1.16 -13.78 17.13
CA LYS A 49 1.81 -14.57 18.19
C LYS A 49 1.86 -13.82 19.52
N GLU A 50 2.23 -12.55 19.54
CA GLU A 50 2.27 -11.77 20.78
C GLU A 50 0.86 -11.36 21.25
N PHE A 51 -0.04 -11.03 20.33
CA PHE A 51 -1.44 -10.74 20.63
C PHE A 51 -2.13 -11.95 21.29
N LYS A 52 -1.92 -13.16 20.78
CA LYS A 52 -2.49 -14.40 21.31
C LYS A 52 -1.95 -14.77 22.69
N LYS A 53 -0.72 -14.38 23.03
CA LYS A 53 -0.20 -14.52 24.41
C LYS A 53 -0.93 -13.62 25.39
N ARG A 54 -1.31 -12.42 24.94
CA ARG A 54 -2.02 -11.44 25.76
C ARG A 54 -3.51 -11.76 25.88
N TYR A 55 -4.12 -12.19 24.79
CA TYR A 55 -5.55 -12.50 24.66
C TYR A 55 -5.74 -13.92 24.09
N PRO A 56 -5.52 -14.97 24.89
CA PRO A 56 -5.58 -16.36 24.42
C PRO A 56 -6.98 -16.78 23.94
N GLU A 57 -8.04 -16.09 24.39
CA GLU A 57 -9.42 -16.32 23.98
C GLU A 57 -9.73 -15.81 22.57
N ILE A 58 -9.07 -14.73 22.12
CA ILE A 58 -9.37 -14.06 20.85
C ILE A 58 -8.70 -14.79 19.70
N ASN A 59 -9.45 -15.08 18.63
CA ASN A 59 -8.94 -15.68 17.41
C ASN A 59 -8.97 -14.65 16.27
N LEU A 60 -7.89 -14.55 15.51
CA LEU A 60 -7.83 -13.75 14.29
C LEU A 60 -7.97 -14.68 13.07
N GLU A 61 -8.84 -14.33 12.14
CA GLU A 61 -8.98 -14.99 10.85
C GLU A 61 -8.45 -14.06 9.76
N PHE A 62 -7.31 -14.42 9.17
CA PHE A 62 -6.69 -13.65 8.10
C PHE A 62 -7.32 -13.97 6.75
N ILE A 63 -7.95 -12.97 6.14
CA ILE A 63 -8.38 -12.99 4.75
C ILE A 63 -7.17 -12.62 3.91
N SER A 64 -6.72 -13.54 3.06
CA SER A 64 -5.54 -13.30 2.23
C SER A 64 -5.84 -12.32 1.09
N TYR A 65 -4.95 -11.36 0.93
CA TYR A 65 -4.71 -10.72 -0.36
C TYR A 65 -3.21 -10.52 -0.54
N LYS A 66 -2.58 -11.40 -1.34
CA LYS A 66 -1.18 -11.29 -1.76
C LYS A 66 -1.03 -10.88 -3.23
N GLY A 67 -2.01 -10.12 -3.73
CA GLY A 67 -2.10 -9.70 -5.13
C GLY A 67 -1.21 -8.50 -5.47
N LYS A 68 -1.24 -8.09 -6.73
CA LYS A 68 -0.33 -7.06 -7.29
C LYS A 68 -0.78 -5.62 -7.04
N ASN A 69 -2.00 -5.39 -6.55
CA ASN A 69 -2.49 -4.05 -6.22
C ASN A 69 -3.37 -4.08 -4.95
N ALA A 70 -2.73 -4.14 -3.78
CA ALA A 70 -3.41 -4.26 -2.49
C ALA A 70 -4.22 -3.03 -2.12
N THR A 71 -3.65 -1.84 -2.29
CA THR A 71 -4.32 -0.58 -1.95
C THR A 71 -5.65 -0.44 -2.70
N GLU A 72 -5.67 -0.68 -4.01
CA GLU A 72 -6.91 -0.63 -4.77
C GLU A 72 -7.92 -1.72 -4.34
N TYR A 73 -7.44 -2.93 -4.06
CA TYR A 73 -8.34 -3.99 -3.60
C TYR A 73 -8.98 -3.67 -2.24
N LEU A 74 -8.23 -3.07 -1.32
CA LEU A 74 -8.73 -2.60 -0.02
C LEU A 74 -9.74 -1.47 -0.19
N ASN A 75 -9.47 -0.51 -1.08
CA ASN A 75 -10.44 0.54 -1.44
C ASN A 75 -11.74 -0.07 -1.98
N ARG A 76 -11.62 -1.06 -2.87
CA ARG A 76 -12.79 -1.70 -3.49
C ARG A 76 -13.65 -2.48 -2.50
N LEU A 77 -13.03 -3.21 -1.57
CA LEU A 77 -13.74 -3.84 -0.45
C LEU A 77 -14.54 -2.80 0.33
N PHE A 78 -13.90 -1.67 0.63
CA PHE A 78 -14.50 -0.56 1.37
C PHE A 78 -15.68 0.07 0.64
N GLU A 79 -15.53 0.41 -0.65
CA GLU A 79 -16.61 0.93 -1.49
C GLU A 79 -17.81 -0.02 -1.56
N SER A 80 -17.54 -1.32 -1.69
CA SER A 80 -18.57 -2.36 -1.76
C SER A 80 -19.30 -2.58 -0.43
N GLY A 81 -18.71 -2.15 0.69
CA GLY A 81 -19.18 -2.42 2.05
C GLY A 81 -18.90 -3.85 2.54
N ASP A 82 -18.19 -4.67 1.76
CA ASP A 82 -17.76 -6.01 2.17
C ASP A 82 -16.42 -5.95 2.90
N ILE A 83 -16.43 -5.23 4.01
CA ILE A 83 -15.24 -5.00 4.86
C ILE A 83 -15.13 -6.08 5.95
N PRO A 84 -13.90 -6.45 6.36
CA PRO A 84 -13.67 -7.33 7.51
C PRO A 84 -14.07 -6.65 8.84
N ASP A 85 -14.09 -7.42 9.93
CA ASP A 85 -14.35 -6.89 11.28
C ASP A 85 -13.33 -5.81 11.66
N ILE A 86 -12.04 -6.08 11.40
CA ILE A 86 -10.93 -5.14 11.53
C ILE A 86 -10.50 -4.71 10.13
N CYS A 87 -10.76 -3.44 9.81
CA CYS A 87 -10.40 -2.82 8.55
C CYS A 87 -8.98 -2.27 8.60
N THR A 88 -8.16 -2.59 7.59
CA THR A 88 -6.82 -2.01 7.40
C THR A 88 -6.78 -1.26 6.08
N GLN A 89 -6.20 -0.05 6.07
CA GLN A 89 -6.03 0.75 4.86
C GLN A 89 -4.63 1.36 4.76
N ASP A 90 -4.07 1.44 3.55
CA ASP A 90 -2.83 2.21 3.30
C ASP A 90 -3.12 3.72 3.25
N VAL A 91 -4.30 4.08 2.76
CA VAL A 91 -4.77 5.44 2.57
C VAL A 91 -6.17 5.57 3.14
N LEU A 92 -6.46 6.68 3.81
CA LEU A 92 -7.79 6.90 4.39
C LEU A 92 -8.87 6.86 3.29
N PRO A 93 -9.94 6.05 3.44
CA PRO A 93 -11.06 6.05 2.50
C PRO A 93 -11.82 7.37 2.49
N ASP A 94 -12.75 7.54 1.53
CA ASP A 94 -13.68 8.66 1.52
C ASP A 94 -14.41 8.83 2.87
N ALA A 95 -14.57 10.08 3.32
CA ALA A 95 -15.11 10.38 4.64
C ALA A 95 -16.56 9.87 4.82
N GLU A 96 -17.40 9.92 3.78
CA GLU A 96 -18.77 9.44 3.86
C GLU A 96 -18.83 7.91 3.87
N LEU A 97 -17.91 7.24 3.17
CA LEU A 97 -17.76 5.79 3.30
C LEU A 97 -17.31 5.39 4.71
N GLN A 98 -16.36 6.12 5.31
CA GLN A 98 -15.91 5.87 6.68
C GLN A 98 -17.08 6.01 7.67
N LYS A 99 -17.81 7.13 7.62
CA LYS A 99 -19.03 7.37 8.43
C LYS A 99 -20.08 6.27 8.27
N LYS A 100 -20.21 5.72 7.06
CA LYS A 100 -21.22 4.72 6.72
C LYS A 100 -20.88 3.34 7.24
N TYR A 101 -19.61 2.95 7.18
CA TYR A 101 -19.21 1.55 7.39
C TYR A 101 -18.42 1.30 8.67
N LEU A 102 -17.86 2.32 9.33
CA LEU A 102 -17.00 2.15 10.50
C LEU A 102 -17.62 2.70 11.79
N ILE A 103 -17.16 2.16 12.92
CA ILE A 103 -17.47 2.64 14.26
C ILE A 103 -16.69 3.93 14.54
N ASP A 104 -17.32 4.91 15.19
CA ASP A 104 -16.61 6.09 15.71
C ASP A 104 -15.82 5.71 16.98
N LEU A 105 -14.50 5.75 16.87
CA LEU A 105 -13.54 5.35 17.89
C LEU A 105 -13.17 6.50 18.84
N SER A 106 -13.65 7.72 18.60
CA SER A 106 -13.29 8.91 19.40
C SER A 106 -13.75 8.84 20.86
N GLY A 107 -14.75 8.01 21.17
CA GLY A 107 -15.30 7.82 22.51
C GLY A 107 -14.56 6.81 23.39
N TYR A 108 -13.54 6.12 22.88
CA TYR A 108 -12.85 5.06 23.61
C TYR A 108 -11.54 5.55 24.22
N ASP A 109 -11.19 5.03 25.41
CA ASP A 109 -10.04 5.49 26.20
C ASP A 109 -8.71 5.41 25.42
N PHE A 110 -8.50 4.36 24.62
CA PHE A 110 -7.28 4.18 23.82
C PHE A 110 -7.06 5.28 22.77
N SER A 111 -8.10 6.02 22.38
CA SER A 111 -7.93 7.17 21.47
C SER A 111 -7.09 8.28 22.10
N THR A 112 -7.04 8.34 23.43
CA THR A 112 -6.25 9.33 24.17
C THR A 112 -4.76 9.01 24.22
N ASP A 113 -4.35 7.79 23.85
CA ASP A 113 -2.95 7.37 23.81
C ASP A 113 -2.20 7.93 22.60
N TYR A 114 -2.92 8.54 21.66
CA TYR A 114 -2.40 9.14 20.42
C TYR A 114 -2.15 10.63 20.60
N SER A 115 -1.10 11.15 19.96
CA SER A 115 -0.90 12.60 19.93
C SER A 115 -1.92 13.29 19.01
N ALA A 116 -2.41 14.45 19.45
CA ALA A 116 -3.47 15.17 18.74
C ALA A 116 -3.10 15.53 17.29
N SER A 117 -1.82 15.82 17.02
CA SER A 117 -1.33 16.11 15.66
C SER A 117 -1.44 14.90 14.72
N ARG A 118 -1.39 13.68 15.27
CA ARG A 118 -1.54 12.45 14.48
C ARG A 118 -3.01 12.12 14.24
N LEU A 119 -3.87 12.35 15.23
CA LEU A 119 -5.32 12.15 15.05
C LEU A 119 -5.95 13.17 14.10
N GLN A 120 -5.35 14.34 13.91
CA GLN A 120 -5.86 15.38 13.01
C GLN A 120 -6.04 14.87 11.57
N GLU A 121 -5.16 14.00 11.08
CA GLU A 121 -5.28 13.46 9.72
C GLU A 121 -6.44 12.48 9.57
N CYS A 122 -6.90 11.87 10.67
CA CYS A 122 -8.01 10.92 10.71
C CYS A 122 -9.34 11.57 11.13
N ASN A 123 -9.33 12.87 11.45
CA ASN A 123 -10.48 13.54 12.01
C ASN A 123 -11.52 13.84 10.92
N ILE A 124 -12.75 13.38 11.14
CA ILE A 124 -13.89 13.64 10.27
C ILE A 124 -14.99 14.26 11.14
N ASP A 125 -15.17 15.57 11.03
CA ASP A 125 -16.19 16.34 11.78
C ASP A 125 -16.15 16.10 13.32
N GLY A 126 -14.96 15.85 13.88
CA GLY A 126 -14.79 15.55 15.31
C GLY A 126 -14.81 14.06 15.68
N ALA A 127 -15.18 13.17 14.75
CA ALA A 127 -15.15 11.72 14.94
C ALA A 127 -13.83 11.10 14.43
N LEU A 128 -13.53 9.88 14.87
CA LEU A 128 -12.36 9.11 14.46
C LEU A 128 -12.79 7.71 14.01
N TYR A 129 -12.88 7.48 12.70
CA TYR A 129 -13.32 6.17 12.18
C TYR A 129 -12.16 5.20 11.95
N MET A 130 -10.96 5.73 11.78
CA MET A 130 -9.73 4.96 11.70
C MET A 130 -8.65 5.60 12.58
N LEU A 131 -7.76 4.78 13.14
CA LEU A 131 -6.60 5.21 13.91
C LEU A 131 -5.31 4.98 13.12
N PRO A 132 -4.36 5.93 13.15
CA PRO A 132 -3.11 5.80 12.42
C PRO A 132 -2.16 4.84 13.13
N CYS A 133 -1.29 4.19 12.37
CA CYS A 133 -0.20 3.40 12.91
C CYS A 133 1.11 4.20 13.02
N ASN A 134 2.18 3.47 13.25
CA ASN A 134 3.53 3.98 13.09
C ASN A 134 3.71 4.69 11.73
N TYR A 135 4.63 5.65 11.73
CA TYR A 135 4.82 6.53 10.58
C TYR A 135 6.30 6.86 10.39
N ALA A 136 6.68 7.09 9.14
CA ALA A 136 7.98 7.64 8.81
C ALA A 136 7.91 9.17 8.76
N VAL A 137 9.04 9.81 9.07
CA VAL A 137 9.22 11.24 8.84
C VAL A 137 10.15 11.42 7.66
N ASN A 138 9.64 12.08 6.64
CA ASN A 138 10.39 12.48 5.46
C ASN A 138 10.69 13.98 5.54
N GLY A 139 11.96 14.32 5.32
CA GLY A 139 12.47 15.68 5.31
C GLY A 139 13.81 15.73 4.59
N ILE A 140 14.54 16.81 4.81
CA ILE A 140 15.90 16.98 4.27
C ILE A 140 16.87 16.44 5.29
N TYR A 141 17.54 15.33 4.96
CA TYR A 141 18.57 14.78 5.83
C TYR A 141 19.84 15.61 5.71
N TYR A 142 20.56 15.82 6.81
CA TYR A 142 21.85 16.52 6.80
C TYR A 142 22.89 15.81 7.67
N ASN A 143 24.17 15.94 7.30
CA ASN A 143 25.28 15.35 8.03
C ASN A 143 25.69 16.26 9.21
N LYS A 144 25.21 15.95 10.42
CA LYS A 144 25.50 16.70 11.66
C LYS A 144 27.00 16.76 11.92
N THR A 145 27.69 15.63 11.75
CA THR A 145 29.14 15.55 11.95
C THR A 145 29.91 16.46 11.00
N LEU A 146 29.49 16.59 9.74
CA LEU A 146 30.09 17.50 8.78
C LEU A 146 29.82 18.97 9.16
N PHE A 147 28.59 19.30 9.58
CA PHE A 147 28.24 20.64 10.05
C PHE A 147 29.10 21.08 11.24
N GLU A 148 29.26 20.20 12.23
CA GLU A 148 30.13 20.44 13.39
C GLU A 148 31.60 20.64 12.99
N LYS A 149 32.14 19.76 12.12
CA LYS A 149 33.52 19.86 11.59
C LYS A 149 33.77 21.18 10.86
N ARG A 150 32.75 21.76 10.23
CA ARG A 150 32.85 23.00 9.44
C ARG A 150 32.40 24.25 10.21
N GLY A 151 31.81 24.09 11.39
CA GLY A 151 31.24 25.20 12.15
C GLY A 151 30.05 25.86 11.45
N TRP A 152 29.30 25.10 10.65
CA TRP A 152 28.12 25.61 9.96
C TRP A 152 26.92 25.68 10.89
N SER A 153 26.12 26.73 10.74
CA SER A 153 24.80 26.80 11.39
C SER A 153 23.79 25.97 10.60
N VAL A 154 22.89 25.31 11.31
CA VAL A 154 21.78 24.57 10.70
C VAL A 154 20.76 25.58 10.15
N PRO A 155 20.43 25.55 8.84
CA PRO A 155 19.50 26.51 8.24
C PRO A 155 18.08 26.28 8.75
N LYS A 156 17.32 27.36 8.91
CA LYS A 156 15.93 27.35 9.42
C LYS A 156 14.90 27.81 8.39
N ASN A 157 15.36 28.40 7.30
CA ASN A 157 14.56 28.95 6.23
C ASN A 157 15.34 28.89 4.92
N TYR A 158 14.69 29.26 3.82
CA TYR A 158 15.27 29.21 2.49
C TYR A 158 16.48 30.15 2.32
N ASP A 159 16.44 31.36 2.87
CA ASP A 159 17.53 32.33 2.71
C ASP A 159 18.83 31.87 3.38
N GLU A 160 18.71 31.25 4.56
CA GLU A 160 19.84 30.61 5.25
C GLU A 160 20.36 29.39 4.48
N LEU A 161 19.46 28.55 3.96
CA LEU A 161 19.83 27.40 3.12
C LEU A 161 20.58 27.84 1.87
N ARG A 162 20.09 28.86 1.18
CA ARG A 162 20.72 29.45 -0.01
C ARG A 162 22.10 30.01 0.31
N SER A 163 22.25 30.76 1.41
CA SER A 163 23.54 31.32 1.83
C SER A 163 24.57 30.22 2.13
N LEU A 164 24.11 29.13 2.75
CA LEU A 164 24.94 27.95 3.00
C LEU A 164 25.29 27.21 1.70
N ALA A 165 24.34 27.07 0.77
CA ALA A 165 24.57 26.48 -0.55
C ALA A 165 25.66 27.22 -1.33
N GLU A 166 25.62 28.55 -1.36
CA GLU A 166 26.66 29.39 -1.96
C GLU A 166 28.05 29.13 -1.33
N THR A 167 28.09 28.93 0.00
CA THR A 167 29.33 28.61 0.72
C THR A 167 29.87 27.22 0.36
N ILE A 168 28.99 26.22 0.27
CA ILE A 168 29.36 24.83 -0.02
C ILE A 168 29.82 24.68 -1.47
N ASN A 169 29.09 25.27 -2.42
CA ASN A 169 29.41 25.24 -3.86
C ASN A 169 30.75 25.90 -4.19
N GLY A 170 31.25 26.80 -3.33
CA GLY A 170 32.61 27.37 -3.43
C GLY A 170 33.72 26.47 -2.85
N SER A 171 33.39 25.30 -2.32
CA SER A 171 34.31 24.37 -1.66
C SER A 171 34.48 23.06 -2.45
N ALA A 172 35.25 22.10 -1.91
CA ALA A 172 35.40 20.76 -2.50
C ALA A 172 34.37 19.74 -1.96
N LEU A 173 33.29 20.22 -1.34
CA LEU A 173 32.21 19.40 -0.78
C LEU A 173 31.01 19.43 -1.71
N ASN A 174 30.18 18.38 -1.63
CA ASN A 174 28.91 18.32 -2.35
C ASN A 174 27.80 18.95 -1.51
N LEU A 175 26.95 19.74 -2.15
CA LEU A 175 25.80 20.34 -1.49
C LEU A 175 24.78 19.27 -1.10
N SER A 176 24.25 18.54 -2.07
CA SER A 176 23.27 17.50 -1.81
C SER A 176 23.45 16.28 -2.72
N VAL A 177 22.85 15.17 -2.28
CA VAL A 177 22.47 14.05 -3.13
C VAL A 177 20.95 13.99 -3.18
N THR A 178 20.37 13.91 -4.37
CA THR A 178 18.92 13.73 -4.56
C THR A 178 18.65 12.31 -5.04
N VAL A 179 17.79 11.56 -4.34
CA VAL A 179 17.33 10.23 -4.77
C VAL A 179 16.25 10.42 -5.84
N LEU A 180 16.52 10.01 -7.07
CA LEU A 180 15.58 10.10 -8.19
C LEU A 180 15.50 8.75 -8.92
N ASP A 181 15.24 7.70 -8.15
CA ASP A 181 15.12 6.31 -8.61
C ASP A 181 13.77 5.99 -9.26
N SER A 182 12.75 6.81 -9.00
CA SER A 182 11.39 6.63 -9.51
C SER A 182 10.69 7.96 -9.80
N ALA A 183 9.68 7.91 -10.68
CA ALA A 183 8.78 9.04 -10.94
C ALA A 183 8.09 9.49 -9.64
N GLU A 184 7.76 8.55 -8.76
CA GLU A 184 7.13 8.81 -7.48
C GLU A 184 8.01 9.69 -6.58
N SER A 185 9.32 9.39 -6.46
CA SER A 185 10.26 10.22 -5.69
C SER A 185 10.25 11.68 -6.16
N ALA A 186 10.29 11.90 -7.48
CA ALA A 186 10.30 13.25 -8.04
C ALA A 186 8.96 13.99 -7.87
N PHE A 187 7.85 13.26 -8.00
CA PHE A 187 6.51 13.76 -7.71
C PHE A 187 6.40 14.19 -6.24
N ARG A 188 6.84 13.35 -5.29
CA ARG A 188 6.85 13.63 -3.85
C ARG A 188 7.54 14.96 -3.52
N TYR A 189 8.69 15.26 -4.13
CA TYR A 189 9.44 16.50 -3.83
C TYR A 189 8.71 17.77 -4.25
N LEU A 190 8.00 17.73 -5.38
CA LEU A 190 7.18 18.87 -5.83
C LEU A 190 6.06 19.15 -4.82
N PHE A 191 5.38 18.11 -4.37
CA PHE A 191 4.26 18.23 -3.45
C PHE A 191 4.71 18.61 -2.04
N ALA A 192 5.82 18.04 -1.56
CA ALA A 192 6.40 18.39 -0.28
C ALA A 192 6.75 19.88 -0.20
N LEU A 193 7.29 20.46 -1.27
CA LEU A 193 7.52 21.90 -1.34
C LEU A 193 6.19 22.68 -1.48
N GLY A 194 5.24 22.16 -2.27
CA GLY A 194 3.90 22.73 -2.43
C GLY A 194 3.12 22.84 -1.12
N ASP A 195 3.30 21.91 -0.19
CA ASP A 195 2.69 21.92 1.15
C ASP A 195 3.21 23.07 2.02
N THR A 196 4.42 23.55 1.77
CA THR A 196 4.99 24.74 2.44
C THR A 196 4.51 26.06 1.84
N VAL A 197 3.88 26.01 0.66
CA VAL A 197 3.50 27.19 -0.14
C VAL A 197 2.00 27.40 -0.19
N PHE A 198 1.25 26.40 -0.69
CA PHE A 198 -0.17 26.57 -1.04
C PHE A 198 -1.04 25.38 -0.61
N LEU A 199 -0.58 24.14 -0.79
CA LEU A 199 -1.44 22.94 -0.72
C LEU A 199 -2.06 22.69 0.66
N ARG A 200 -1.43 23.16 1.74
CA ARG A 200 -1.97 23.06 3.11
C ARG A 200 -2.65 24.33 3.62
N THR A 201 -2.96 25.28 2.73
CA THR A 201 -3.84 26.42 3.05
C THR A 201 -5.31 26.03 2.81
N PRO A 202 -6.30 26.69 3.44
CA PRO A 202 -7.71 26.41 3.15
C PRO A 202 -8.06 26.45 1.67
N ALA A 203 -7.56 27.46 0.94
CA ALA A 203 -7.75 27.56 -0.51
C ALA A 203 -7.03 26.45 -1.30
N GLY A 204 -5.91 25.93 -0.77
CA GLY A 204 -5.20 24.81 -1.35
C GLY A 204 -5.97 23.49 -1.23
N LEU A 205 -6.58 23.25 -0.08
CA LEU A 205 -7.43 22.08 0.16
C LEU A 205 -8.68 22.11 -0.75
N ASP A 206 -9.37 23.26 -0.82
CA ASP A 206 -10.53 23.45 -1.71
C ASP A 206 -10.14 23.27 -3.20
N TRP A 207 -8.94 23.75 -3.57
CA TRP A 207 -8.40 23.58 -4.92
C TRP A 207 -8.08 22.13 -5.22
N GLU A 208 -7.46 21.39 -4.30
CA GLU A 208 -7.09 19.99 -4.48
C GLU A 208 -8.33 19.13 -4.79
N GLU A 209 -9.41 19.28 -3.99
CA GLU A 209 -10.69 18.61 -4.24
C GLU A 209 -11.27 18.97 -5.62
N SER A 210 -11.32 20.27 -5.93
CA SER A 210 -11.85 20.77 -7.21
C SER A 210 -11.01 20.32 -8.41
N PHE A 211 -9.69 20.21 -8.24
CA PHE A 211 -8.75 19.82 -9.27
C PHE A 211 -8.92 18.33 -9.59
N LEU A 212 -8.93 17.47 -8.57
CA LEU A 212 -9.15 16.04 -8.76
C LEU A 212 -10.53 15.73 -9.35
N ALA A 213 -11.55 16.55 -9.04
CA ALA A 213 -12.87 16.48 -9.68
C ALA A 213 -12.91 17.02 -11.13
N GLY A 214 -11.79 17.49 -11.68
CA GLY A 214 -11.69 18.02 -13.04
C GLY A 214 -12.33 19.39 -13.25
N GLN A 215 -12.63 20.13 -12.18
CA GLN A 215 -13.37 21.40 -12.22
C GLN A 215 -12.45 22.61 -12.41
N VAL A 216 -11.18 22.50 -12.02
CA VAL A 216 -10.15 23.53 -12.13
C VAL A 216 -8.86 22.96 -12.72
N THR A 217 -7.88 23.82 -13.02
CA THR A 217 -6.56 23.43 -13.56
C THR A 217 -5.44 23.78 -12.59
N ALA A 218 -4.22 23.28 -12.87
CA ALA A 218 -3.03 23.53 -12.05
C ALA A 218 -2.31 24.87 -12.33
N ASP A 219 -2.66 25.57 -13.41
CA ASP A 219 -1.90 26.71 -13.98
C ASP A 219 -1.63 27.85 -12.99
N ASP A 220 -2.64 28.25 -12.22
CA ASP A 220 -2.53 29.36 -11.27
C ASP A 220 -2.15 28.85 -9.87
N ALA A 221 -2.74 27.73 -9.46
CA ALA A 221 -2.59 27.19 -8.11
C ALA A 221 -1.16 26.74 -7.79
N LEU A 222 -0.46 26.13 -8.74
CA LEU A 222 0.89 25.60 -8.52
C LEU A 222 2.00 26.53 -9.04
N ARG A 223 1.67 27.71 -9.56
CA ARG A 223 2.66 28.62 -10.15
C ARG A 223 3.75 29.01 -9.14
N SER A 224 3.36 29.43 -7.94
CA SER A 224 4.31 29.80 -6.89
C SER A 224 5.16 28.63 -6.42
N THR A 225 4.59 27.42 -6.41
CA THR A 225 5.32 26.18 -6.09
C THR A 225 6.36 25.88 -7.16
N ILE A 226 6.01 26.01 -8.44
CA ILE A 226 6.93 25.80 -9.56
C ILE A 226 8.07 26.82 -9.54
N GLU A 227 7.76 28.10 -9.35
CA GLU A 227 8.78 29.15 -9.24
C GLU A 227 9.73 28.88 -8.07
N TYR A 228 9.18 28.45 -6.92
CA TYR A 228 9.98 28.16 -5.74
C TYR A 228 10.82 26.88 -5.88
N MET A 229 10.28 25.83 -6.53
CA MET A 229 11.05 24.63 -6.84
C MET A 229 12.21 24.94 -7.80
N GLN A 230 12.01 25.84 -8.79
CA GLN A 230 13.12 26.31 -9.63
C GLN A 230 14.23 26.93 -8.80
N GLU A 231 13.90 27.73 -7.79
CA GLU A 231 14.89 28.33 -6.88
C GLU A 231 15.66 27.27 -6.06
N TRP A 232 15.06 26.12 -5.74
CA TRP A 232 15.75 25.00 -5.07
C TRP A 232 16.67 24.23 -6.02
N ILE A 233 16.26 24.11 -7.29
CA ILE A 233 17.08 23.53 -8.37
C ILE A 233 18.28 24.43 -8.65
N ASP A 234 18.07 25.74 -8.76
CA ASP A 234 19.11 26.72 -9.10
C ASP A 234 20.24 26.79 -8.07
N ILE A 235 19.93 26.59 -6.78
CA ILE A 235 20.95 26.52 -5.72
C ILE A 235 21.61 25.13 -5.62
N GLY A 236 21.06 24.12 -6.29
CA GLY A 236 21.59 22.75 -6.37
C GLY A 236 21.12 21.81 -5.26
N ILE A 237 20.14 22.20 -4.43
CA ILE A 237 19.60 21.33 -3.37
C ILE A 237 18.81 20.18 -3.96
N ILE A 238 17.95 20.46 -4.93
CA ILE A 238 17.29 19.46 -5.77
C ILE A 238 18.08 19.39 -7.08
N ASN A 239 18.53 18.20 -7.48
CA ASN A 239 19.31 18.04 -8.71
C ASN A 239 19.09 16.66 -9.34
N GLY A 240 19.32 16.58 -10.65
CA GLY A 240 19.25 15.36 -11.44
C GLY A 240 20.58 14.62 -11.61
N ASP A 241 21.62 14.97 -10.85
CA ASP A 241 22.99 14.48 -11.08
C ASP A 241 23.10 12.94 -11.04
N ARG A 242 22.18 12.30 -10.31
CA ARG A 242 22.13 10.85 -10.08
C ARG A 242 20.80 10.22 -10.51
N TYR A 243 20.08 10.87 -11.43
CA TYR A 243 18.74 10.48 -11.94
C TYR A 243 18.66 9.07 -12.58
N SER A 244 19.78 8.37 -12.77
CA SER A 244 19.84 6.99 -13.25
C SER A 244 20.48 5.99 -12.27
N GLU A 245 20.78 6.43 -11.05
CA GLU A 245 21.40 5.58 -10.03
C GLU A 245 20.35 4.94 -9.11
N THR A 246 20.74 3.84 -8.44
CA THR A 246 19.88 3.22 -7.43
C THR A 246 19.91 4.02 -6.13
N THR A 247 18.88 3.85 -5.30
CA THR A 247 18.78 4.46 -3.97
C THR A 247 19.99 4.11 -3.09
N GLU A 248 20.52 2.88 -3.18
CA GLU A 248 21.72 2.47 -2.44
C GLU A 248 22.97 3.23 -2.89
N ALA A 249 23.11 3.51 -4.18
CA ALA A 249 24.24 4.29 -4.70
C ALA A 249 24.17 5.75 -4.23
N ALA A 250 22.98 6.34 -4.23
CA ALA A 250 22.75 7.68 -3.68
C ALA A 250 23.06 7.73 -2.17
N TYR A 251 22.57 6.75 -1.39
CA TYR A 251 22.87 6.65 0.04
C TYR A 251 24.36 6.43 0.32
N ALA A 252 25.03 5.61 -0.49
CA ALA A 252 26.48 5.41 -0.38
C ALA A 252 27.22 6.74 -0.54
N ALA A 253 26.91 7.51 -1.59
CA ALA A 253 27.52 8.81 -1.86
C ALA A 253 27.27 9.86 -0.77
N PHE A 254 26.09 9.84 -0.13
CA PHE A 254 25.85 10.69 1.03
C PHE A 254 26.73 10.29 2.22
N THR A 255 26.87 8.99 2.46
CA THR A 255 27.61 8.44 3.62
C THR A 255 29.12 8.39 3.46
N GLU A 256 29.68 8.83 2.32
CA GLU A 256 31.11 9.07 2.15
C GLU A 256 31.62 10.23 3.04
N GLY A 257 30.71 11.07 3.56
CA GLY A 257 31.03 12.13 4.53
C GLY A 257 31.42 13.48 3.91
N PHE A 258 31.31 13.62 2.58
CA PHE A 258 31.62 14.85 1.85
C PHE A 258 30.39 15.59 1.29
N THR A 259 29.18 15.11 1.60
CA THR A 259 27.91 15.67 1.13
C THR A 259 27.13 16.25 2.32
N ALA A 260 26.63 17.48 2.19
CA ALA A 260 25.95 18.17 3.28
C ALA A 260 24.50 17.69 3.49
N PHE A 261 23.74 17.50 2.41
CA PHE A 261 22.33 17.14 2.45
C PHE A 261 22.00 15.87 1.65
N LEU A 262 20.95 15.17 2.06
CA LEU A 262 20.32 14.09 1.32
C LEU A 262 18.82 14.39 1.18
N ILE A 263 18.35 14.42 -0.06
CA ILE A 263 16.94 14.51 -0.40
C ILE A 263 16.48 13.11 -0.78
N THR A 264 15.59 12.54 0.03
CA THR A 264 15.02 11.22 -0.22
C THR A 264 13.52 11.24 0.06
N GLY A 265 12.76 10.41 -0.66
CA GLY A 265 11.33 10.24 -0.48
C GLY A 265 10.98 9.25 0.62
N GLU A 266 11.97 8.63 1.25
CA GLU A 266 11.83 7.58 2.25
C GLU A 266 12.64 7.90 3.50
N GLY A 267 12.35 7.15 4.58
CA GLY A 267 13.12 7.25 5.81
C GLY A 267 14.59 6.86 5.60
N PHE A 268 15.50 7.63 6.18
CA PHE A 268 16.93 7.35 6.21
C PHE A 268 17.44 7.19 7.65
N ARG A 269 18.52 6.41 7.81
CA ARG A 269 19.17 6.18 9.12
C ARG A 269 19.74 7.46 9.71
N LEU A 270 19.69 7.61 11.04
CA LEU A 270 20.21 8.77 11.76
C LEU A 270 21.66 8.61 12.27
N SER A 271 22.23 7.42 12.11
CA SER A 271 23.65 7.14 12.36
C SER A 271 24.22 6.31 11.22
N GLN A 272 25.52 6.46 10.95
CA GLN A 272 26.20 5.69 9.91
C GLN A 272 26.22 4.19 10.25
N ASN A 273 26.51 3.85 11.50
CA ASN A 273 26.54 2.47 11.99
C ASN A 273 25.41 2.24 13.01
N GLU A 274 24.94 0.99 13.12
CA GLU A 274 23.84 0.61 14.03
C GLU A 274 24.17 0.79 15.51
N ASP A 275 25.46 0.76 15.87
CA ASP A 275 25.94 0.99 17.24
C ASP A 275 26.03 2.49 17.60
N GLY A 276 25.59 3.37 16.69
CA GLY A 276 25.66 4.82 16.83
C GLY A 276 27.02 5.43 16.51
N SER A 277 28.01 4.63 16.09
CA SER A 277 29.32 5.14 15.68
C SER A 277 29.32 5.68 14.23
N GLY A 278 30.35 6.44 13.90
CA GLY A 278 30.52 7.08 12.58
C GLY A 278 29.86 8.46 12.50
N ASP A 279 29.49 8.87 11.30
CA ASP A 279 28.77 10.13 11.10
C ASP A 279 27.33 10.04 11.65
N SER A 280 26.85 11.15 12.20
CA SER A 280 25.48 11.32 12.68
C SER A 280 24.69 12.20 11.71
N TYR A 281 23.41 11.92 11.57
CA TYR A 281 22.51 12.61 10.65
C TYR A 281 21.30 13.18 11.40
N GLY A 282 20.79 14.30 10.92
CA GLY A 282 19.55 14.90 11.40
C GLY A 282 18.57 15.15 10.28
N ILE A 283 17.35 15.57 10.63
CA ILE A 283 16.27 15.82 9.67
C ILE A 283 15.80 17.27 9.79
N LEU A 284 15.84 17.99 8.67
CA LEU A 284 15.28 19.33 8.53
C LEU A 284 13.91 19.24 7.83
N PRO A 285 12.98 20.16 8.14
CA PRO A 285 11.73 20.22 7.40
C PRO A 285 11.98 20.73 5.98
N TRP A 286 10.99 20.55 5.11
CA TRP A 286 10.91 21.34 3.89
C TRP A 286 10.66 22.80 4.28
N PHE A 287 11.47 23.70 3.73
CA PHE A 287 11.43 25.11 4.11
C PHE A 287 10.38 25.87 3.30
N SER A 288 9.47 26.53 4.00
CA SER A 288 8.77 27.69 3.47
C SER A 288 9.76 28.86 3.31
N ARG A 289 9.43 29.83 2.45
CA ARG A 289 10.33 30.96 2.15
C ARG A 289 10.79 31.70 3.41
N ASP A 290 9.87 32.02 4.31
CA ASP A 290 10.13 32.79 5.54
C ASP A 290 10.30 31.91 6.80
N GLY A 291 10.23 30.59 6.66
CA GLY A 291 10.31 29.64 7.77
C GLY A 291 8.99 29.43 8.54
N SER A 292 7.94 30.22 8.28
CA SER A 292 6.70 30.21 9.05
C SER A 292 5.80 29.00 8.80
N SER A 293 5.97 28.35 7.64
CA SER A 293 5.16 27.22 7.18
C SER A 293 6.03 26.03 6.80
N ASN A 294 7.15 25.84 7.52
CA ASN A 294 8.00 24.66 7.34
C ASN A 294 7.21 23.39 7.64
N ARG A 295 7.47 22.31 6.88
CA ARG A 295 6.72 21.05 6.99
C ARG A 295 7.64 19.84 7.01
N TYR A 296 7.39 18.92 7.92
CA TYR A 296 7.80 17.52 7.76
C TYR A 296 6.71 16.75 7.02
N ILE A 297 7.09 15.85 6.11
CA ILE A 297 6.11 14.99 5.45
C ILE A 297 6.01 13.69 6.23
N LEU A 298 4.80 13.33 6.65
CA LEU A 298 4.56 12.11 7.43
C LEU A 298 3.97 11.05 6.52
N ASN A 299 4.56 9.86 6.58
CA ASN A 299 4.07 8.68 5.86
C ASN A 299 3.57 7.65 6.87
N THR A 300 2.26 7.61 7.07
CA THR A 300 1.61 6.64 7.95
C THR A 300 1.61 5.27 7.28
N ALA A 301 2.12 4.24 7.96
CA ALA A 301 2.27 2.91 7.36
C ALA A 301 0.92 2.26 7.02
N CYS A 302 -0.10 2.49 7.86
CA CYS A 302 -1.48 2.08 7.63
C CYS A 302 -2.42 2.69 8.68
N TYR A 303 -3.72 2.48 8.47
CA TYR A 303 -4.81 2.89 9.33
C TYR A 303 -5.66 1.68 9.70
N TYR A 304 -6.18 1.66 10.93
CA TYR A 304 -7.09 0.61 11.41
C TYR A 304 -8.43 1.17 11.86
N GLY A 305 -9.52 0.53 11.43
CA GLY A 305 -10.88 0.85 11.85
C GLY A 305 -11.67 -0.42 12.17
N LEU A 306 -12.81 -0.25 12.83
CA LEU A 306 -13.72 -1.36 13.15
C LEU A 306 -14.99 -1.26 12.32
N SER A 307 -15.44 -2.37 11.74
CA SER A 307 -16.69 -2.42 11.00
C SER A 307 -17.89 -2.14 11.91
N SER A 308 -18.79 -1.26 11.47
CA SER A 308 -20.08 -0.96 12.12
C SER A 308 -20.99 -2.18 12.24
N GLU A 309 -20.74 -3.25 11.48
CA GLU A 309 -21.44 -4.53 11.63
C GLU A 309 -21.23 -5.14 13.03
N LEU A 310 -20.11 -4.85 13.69
CA LEU A 310 -19.80 -5.32 15.05
C LEU A 310 -20.77 -4.76 16.11
N GLU A 311 -21.41 -3.61 15.87
CA GLU A 311 -22.40 -3.03 16.78
C GLU A 311 -23.78 -3.70 16.68
N LYS A 312 -23.99 -4.57 15.68
CA LYS A 312 -25.26 -5.26 15.51
C LYS A 312 -25.46 -6.33 16.57
N HIS A 313 -26.71 -6.47 17.01
CA HIS A 313 -27.10 -7.49 17.98
C HIS A 313 -26.66 -8.90 17.55
N GLY A 314 -25.99 -9.62 18.44
CA GLY A 314 -25.40 -10.93 18.19
C GLY A 314 -23.88 -10.91 17.98
N ASN A 315 -23.28 -9.73 17.79
CA ASN A 315 -21.83 -9.56 17.61
C ASN A 315 -21.13 -9.03 18.88
N GLU A 316 -21.79 -9.04 20.04
CA GLU A 316 -21.29 -8.40 21.26
C GLU A 316 -19.91 -8.94 21.69
N GLN A 317 -19.68 -10.25 21.55
CA GLN A 317 -18.37 -10.87 21.83
C GLN A 317 -17.29 -10.40 20.84
N LYS A 318 -17.61 -10.33 19.54
CA LYS A 318 -16.68 -9.84 18.53
C LYS A 318 -16.36 -8.36 18.76
N LEU A 319 -17.35 -7.55 19.12
CA LEU A 319 -17.11 -6.14 19.46
C LEU A 319 -16.18 -6.00 20.65
N GLU A 320 -16.38 -6.77 21.73
CA GLU A 320 -15.47 -6.75 22.89
C GLU A 320 -14.03 -7.12 22.49
N ASP A 321 -13.87 -8.18 21.70
CA ASP A 321 -12.57 -8.64 21.23
C ASP A 321 -11.91 -7.63 20.28
N ALA A 322 -12.68 -7.00 19.40
CA ALA A 322 -12.21 -5.97 18.48
C ALA A 322 -11.74 -4.72 19.23
N LEU A 323 -12.41 -4.33 20.32
CA LEU A 323 -11.96 -3.23 21.16
C LEU A 323 -10.65 -3.56 21.90
N LYS A 324 -10.46 -4.80 22.36
CA LYS A 324 -9.17 -5.27 22.92
C LYS A 324 -8.06 -5.25 21.87
N PHE A 325 -8.38 -5.58 20.61
CA PHE A 325 -7.45 -5.42 19.49
C PHE A 325 -7.06 -3.94 19.32
N MET A 326 -8.04 -3.02 19.29
CA MET A 326 -7.78 -1.58 19.17
C MET A 326 -6.94 -1.04 20.34
N GLU A 327 -7.25 -1.43 21.57
CA GLU A 327 -6.44 -1.10 22.76
C GLU A 327 -4.99 -1.59 22.61
N PHE A 328 -4.80 -2.82 22.15
CA PHE A 328 -3.45 -3.36 21.95
C PHE A 328 -2.66 -2.61 20.89
N ILE A 329 -3.24 -2.37 19.71
CA ILE A 329 -2.55 -1.64 18.64
C ILE A 329 -2.35 -0.16 18.95
N SER A 330 -3.07 0.40 19.94
CA SER A 330 -2.87 1.77 20.42
C SER A 330 -1.68 1.87 21.38
N SER A 331 -1.30 0.76 22.02
CA SER A 331 -0.14 0.70 22.91
C SER A 331 1.19 0.79 22.16
N ALA A 332 2.24 1.28 22.82
CA ALA A 332 3.58 1.34 22.24
C ALA A 332 4.15 -0.03 21.83
N ASP A 333 3.80 -1.10 22.56
CA ASP A 333 4.24 -2.47 22.23
C ASP A 333 3.49 -3.03 21.03
N GLY A 334 2.17 -2.82 20.97
CA GLY A 334 1.38 -3.23 19.80
C GLY A 334 1.80 -2.49 18.53
N GLN A 335 2.00 -1.18 18.60
CA GLN A 335 2.45 -0.37 17.46
C GLN A 335 3.80 -0.83 16.88
N ARG A 336 4.71 -1.39 17.70
CA ARG A 336 6.01 -1.92 17.25
C ARG A 336 5.91 -3.31 16.62
N LEU A 337 4.83 -4.03 16.90
CA LEU A 337 4.58 -5.38 16.37
C LEU A 337 3.76 -5.34 15.08
N LEU A 338 3.10 -4.22 14.79
CA LEU A 338 2.31 -4.08 13.57
C LEU A 338 3.18 -4.26 12.31
N PRO A 339 2.64 -4.83 11.23
CA PRO A 339 3.37 -4.98 9.98
C PRO A 339 3.85 -3.62 9.45
N GLY A 340 5.04 -3.60 8.86
CA GLY A 340 5.70 -2.36 8.42
C GLY A 340 6.51 -1.67 9.51
N SER A 341 6.35 -2.03 10.79
CA SER A 341 7.18 -1.52 11.89
C SER A 341 8.65 -1.86 11.70
N ASN A 342 9.50 -0.84 11.67
CA ASN A 342 10.93 -1.01 11.91
C ASN A 342 11.42 0.07 12.89
N ARG A 343 12.65 -0.05 13.39
CA ARG A 343 13.21 0.89 14.39
C ARG A 343 13.30 2.34 13.92
N GLN A 344 13.12 2.61 12.64
CA GLN A 344 13.18 3.96 12.07
C GLN A 344 11.81 4.66 12.05
N LEU A 345 10.72 3.92 12.29
CA LEU A 345 9.37 4.47 12.34
C LEU A 345 9.04 5.02 13.73
N LEU A 346 8.36 6.16 13.75
CA LEU A 346 7.86 6.78 14.95
C LEU A 346 6.50 6.20 15.31
N LEU A 347 6.23 6.16 16.61
CA LEU A 347 4.94 5.74 17.14
C LEU A 347 4.01 6.94 17.20
N PRO A 348 2.71 6.76 16.92
CA PRO A 348 1.74 7.87 16.94
C PRO A 348 1.33 8.30 18.36
N SER A 349 1.94 7.69 19.39
CA SER A 349 1.59 7.90 20.80
C SER A 349 2.10 9.24 21.36
N SER A 350 1.37 9.80 22.33
CA SER A 350 1.79 10.99 23.08
C SER A 350 2.94 10.73 24.06
N ASP A 351 3.08 9.50 24.55
CA ASP A 351 3.89 9.17 25.74
C ASP A 351 5.20 8.45 25.40
N THR A 352 5.43 8.16 24.12
CA THR A 352 6.65 7.48 23.68
C THR A 352 7.78 8.47 23.51
N GLU A 353 8.86 8.31 24.26
CA GLU A 353 10.13 8.97 23.98
C GLU A 353 10.55 8.63 22.54
N ALA A 354 10.55 9.63 21.66
CA ALA A 354 11.14 9.48 20.35
C ALA A 354 12.60 9.10 20.55
N GLY A 355 13.09 8.09 19.80
CA GLY A 355 14.50 7.71 19.89
C GLY A 355 15.41 8.93 19.70
N ASP A 356 16.60 8.92 20.32
CA ASP A 356 17.47 10.10 20.50
C ASP A 356 17.56 11.03 19.27
N GLY A 357 17.61 10.48 18.06
CA GLY A 357 17.71 11.25 16.82
C GLY A 357 16.45 11.99 16.33
N TYR A 358 15.25 11.66 16.84
CA TYR A 358 13.99 12.29 16.45
C TYR A 358 13.45 13.28 17.49
N SER A 359 13.96 13.25 18.71
CA SER A 359 13.56 14.15 19.80
C SER A 359 13.59 15.64 19.39
N GLU A 360 14.57 16.04 18.59
CA GLU A 360 14.76 17.40 18.08
C GLU A 360 13.61 17.89 17.17
N ILE A 361 12.88 16.98 16.52
CA ILE A 361 11.84 17.33 15.53
C ILE A 361 10.41 17.13 16.05
N MET A 362 10.24 16.43 17.18
CA MET A 362 8.92 16.08 17.72
C MET A 362 8.11 17.31 18.14
N GLU A 363 8.76 18.37 18.64
CA GLU A 363 8.06 19.61 19.01
C GLU A 363 7.38 20.26 17.79
N MET A 364 8.09 20.32 16.65
CA MET A 364 7.53 20.86 15.40
C MET A 364 6.38 19.99 14.87
N ILE A 365 6.58 18.66 14.83
CA ILE A 365 5.54 17.72 14.37
C ILE A 365 4.29 17.80 15.26
N SER A 366 4.47 17.84 16.59
CA SER A 366 3.37 17.95 17.55
C SER A 366 2.70 19.33 17.50
N GLY A 367 3.43 20.38 17.12
CA GLY A 367 2.92 21.72 16.87
C GLY A 367 2.15 21.89 15.56
N GLY A 368 1.98 20.83 14.76
CA GLY A 368 1.23 20.86 13.50
C GLY A 368 2.04 21.30 12.29
N PHE A 369 3.38 21.34 12.38
CA PHE A 369 4.28 21.62 11.26
C PHE A 369 4.59 20.37 10.44
N SER A 370 3.54 19.64 10.08
CA SER A 370 3.61 18.45 9.23
C SER A 370 2.55 18.49 8.12
N ALA A 371 2.71 17.63 7.12
CA ALA A 371 1.72 17.35 6.09
C ALA A 371 1.69 15.83 5.80
N PRO A 372 0.53 15.27 5.44
CA PRO A 372 0.45 13.86 5.06
C PRO A 372 1.09 13.64 3.69
N LEU A 373 1.61 12.44 3.45
CA LEU A 373 2.02 12.03 2.12
C LEU A 373 0.79 11.95 1.20
N THR A 374 0.78 12.75 0.13
CA THR A 374 -0.39 12.92 -0.75
C THR A 374 -0.39 11.86 -1.86
N TYR A 375 -1.34 10.92 -1.81
CA TYR A 375 -1.59 9.96 -2.90
C TYR A 375 -3.03 9.86 -3.35
N LEU A 376 -3.99 10.02 -2.45
CA LEU A 376 -5.39 9.74 -2.74
C LEU A 376 -5.91 10.60 -3.89
N GLY A 377 -6.36 9.95 -4.97
CA GLY A 377 -6.88 10.60 -6.18
C GLY A 377 -5.78 11.08 -7.15
N TRP A 378 -4.52 11.07 -6.75
CA TRP A 378 -3.37 11.48 -7.57
C TRP A 378 -2.71 10.32 -8.32
N GLU A 379 -3.14 9.08 -8.12
CA GLU A 379 -2.48 7.85 -8.56
C GLU A 379 -2.15 7.85 -10.06
N ASN A 380 -3.13 8.27 -10.88
CA ASN A 380 -2.98 8.36 -12.34
C ASN A 380 -2.08 9.52 -12.80
N LEU A 381 -1.72 10.43 -11.90
CA LEU A 381 -0.85 11.58 -12.16
C LEU A 381 0.60 11.33 -11.70
N ILE A 382 0.83 10.48 -10.69
CA ILE A 382 2.15 10.25 -10.08
C ILE A 382 3.21 9.96 -11.15
N VAL A 383 2.98 8.94 -11.99
CA VAL A 383 3.95 8.51 -13.00
C VAL A 383 4.19 9.56 -14.09
N PRO A 384 3.16 10.09 -14.80
CA PRO A 384 3.40 11.06 -15.86
C PRO A 384 4.02 12.36 -15.33
N VAL A 385 3.50 12.91 -14.22
CA VAL A 385 4.01 14.15 -13.62
C VAL A 385 5.41 13.93 -13.06
N GLY A 386 5.61 12.83 -12.32
CA GLY A 386 6.90 12.47 -11.73
C GLY A 386 8.01 12.33 -12.76
N ASN A 387 7.74 11.66 -13.89
CA ASN A 387 8.70 11.56 -14.99
C ASN A 387 9.07 12.94 -15.57
N GLU A 388 8.12 13.88 -15.62
CA GLU A 388 8.41 15.24 -16.10
C GLU A 388 9.18 16.06 -15.05
N CYS A 389 8.87 15.88 -13.76
CA CYS A 389 9.66 16.45 -12.66
C CYS A 389 11.10 15.96 -12.71
N MET A 390 11.34 14.66 -12.94
CA MET A 390 12.69 14.13 -13.07
C MET A 390 13.50 14.81 -14.17
N LYS A 391 12.92 14.97 -15.36
CA LYS A 391 13.56 15.71 -16.47
C LYS A 391 13.82 17.16 -16.09
N TRP A 392 12.88 17.81 -15.41
CA TRP A 392 13.05 19.18 -14.95
C TRP A 392 14.21 19.30 -13.96
N TYR A 393 14.30 18.41 -12.97
CA TYR A 393 15.39 18.39 -11.99
C TYR A 393 16.75 18.09 -12.65
N ALA A 394 16.76 17.36 -13.77
CA ALA A 394 17.93 17.12 -14.60
C ALA A 394 18.25 18.25 -15.61
N GLY A 395 17.44 19.31 -15.67
CA GLY A 395 17.61 20.42 -16.62
C GLY A 395 17.19 20.12 -18.06
N GLU A 396 16.48 19.01 -18.29
CA GLU A 396 15.96 18.58 -19.59
C GLU A 396 14.53 19.08 -19.87
N SER A 397 13.85 19.62 -18.85
CA SER A 397 12.51 20.20 -18.95
C SER A 397 12.35 21.43 -18.04
N ASP A 398 11.13 21.95 -17.93
CA ASP A 398 10.77 23.09 -17.08
C ASP A 398 9.45 22.86 -16.34
N GLY A 399 9.21 23.66 -15.30
CA GLY A 399 7.99 23.54 -14.51
C GLY A 399 6.70 23.88 -15.26
N LYS A 400 6.73 24.57 -16.41
CA LYS A 400 5.52 24.76 -17.23
C LYS A 400 5.13 23.45 -17.91
N GLN A 401 6.11 22.65 -18.33
CA GLN A 401 5.82 21.32 -18.86
C GLN A 401 5.24 20.39 -17.80
N VAL A 402 5.71 20.48 -16.55
CA VAL A 402 5.12 19.75 -15.43
C VAL A 402 3.63 20.07 -15.28
N ILE A 403 3.23 21.35 -15.28
CA ILE A 403 1.82 21.77 -15.25
C ILE A 403 1.03 21.24 -16.46
N ASN A 404 1.60 21.35 -17.66
CA ASN A 404 0.96 20.84 -18.88
C ASN A 404 0.75 19.32 -18.83
N VAL A 405 1.72 18.57 -18.29
CA VAL A 405 1.60 17.12 -18.10
C VAL A 405 0.55 16.81 -17.04
N MET A 406 0.54 17.53 -15.92
CA MET A 406 -0.43 17.34 -14.84
C MET A 406 -1.88 17.54 -15.33
N ASN A 407 -2.15 18.67 -16.00
CA ASN A 407 -3.47 18.95 -16.58
C ASN A 407 -3.88 17.89 -17.61
N ARG A 408 -2.95 17.45 -18.49
CA ARG A 408 -3.25 16.41 -19.49
C ARG A 408 -3.48 15.04 -18.86
N ALA A 409 -2.70 14.68 -17.84
CA ALA A 409 -2.81 13.40 -17.15
C ALA A 409 -4.17 13.29 -16.45
N LEU A 410 -4.59 14.33 -15.72
CA LEU A 410 -5.92 14.40 -15.12
C LEU A 410 -7.03 14.27 -16.17
N GLN A 411 -6.99 15.06 -17.25
CA GLN A 411 -7.99 14.98 -18.31
C GLN A 411 -8.02 13.61 -19.01
N SER A 412 -6.88 12.92 -19.07
CA SER A 412 -6.81 11.56 -19.60
C SER A 412 -7.38 10.54 -18.62
N SER A 413 -7.13 10.69 -17.32
CA SER A 413 -7.72 9.88 -16.24
C SER A 413 -9.25 9.94 -16.29
N LEU A 414 -9.81 11.16 -16.25
CA LEU A 414 -11.26 11.38 -16.28
C LEU A 414 -11.91 10.88 -17.58
N LYS A 415 -11.18 10.94 -18.70
CA LYS A 415 -11.63 10.37 -19.98
C LYS A 415 -11.56 8.84 -20.01
N ASN A 416 -10.56 8.24 -19.39
CA ASN A 416 -10.44 6.79 -19.30
C ASN A 416 -11.52 6.21 -18.38
N GLU A 417 -11.81 6.88 -17.26
CA GLU A 417 -12.97 6.58 -16.40
C GLU A 417 -14.29 6.65 -17.17
N THR A 418 -14.42 7.52 -18.16
CA THR A 418 -15.66 7.62 -18.98
C THR A 418 -15.63 6.80 -20.27
N GLY A 419 -14.46 6.28 -20.67
CA GLY A 419 -14.17 5.87 -22.05
C GLY A 419 -14.31 4.38 -22.36
N SER A 420 -14.36 3.49 -21.36
CA SER A 420 -14.62 2.07 -21.58
C SER A 420 -15.12 1.41 -20.29
N LEU A 421 -16.25 1.93 -19.78
CA LEU A 421 -16.88 1.40 -18.57
C LEU A 421 -17.42 -0.01 -18.84
N MET A 422 -16.61 -1.01 -18.51
CA MET A 422 -17.05 -2.40 -18.40
C MET A 422 -17.78 -2.55 -17.07
N TYR A 423 -18.94 -3.20 -17.07
CA TYR A 423 -19.78 -3.30 -15.86
C TYR A 423 -19.94 -4.74 -15.43
N VAL A 424 -19.59 -5.03 -14.19
CA VAL A 424 -19.87 -6.30 -13.52
C VAL A 424 -21.23 -6.18 -12.82
N THR A 425 -22.16 -7.07 -13.14
CA THR A 425 -23.57 -6.94 -12.69
C THR A 425 -23.85 -7.52 -11.30
N LYS A 426 -22.97 -8.39 -10.81
CA LYS A 426 -23.03 -9.02 -9.48
C LYS A 426 -21.63 -9.23 -8.90
N ASP A 427 -21.52 -9.26 -7.59
CA ASP A 427 -20.28 -9.68 -6.93
C ASP A 427 -19.93 -11.12 -7.30
N MET A 428 -18.65 -11.37 -7.50
CA MET A 428 -18.11 -12.68 -7.82
C MET A 428 -17.35 -13.22 -6.60
N THR A 429 -17.42 -14.53 -6.39
CA THR A 429 -16.51 -15.19 -5.44
C THR A 429 -15.08 -15.16 -5.98
N LEU A 430 -14.11 -15.44 -5.11
CA LEU A 430 -12.71 -15.61 -5.54
C LEU A 430 -12.58 -16.73 -6.60
N GLU A 431 -13.30 -17.83 -6.42
CA GLU A 431 -13.32 -18.95 -7.37
C GLU A 431 -13.95 -18.56 -8.72
N GLU A 432 -15.08 -17.86 -8.70
CA GLU A 432 -15.73 -17.34 -9.91
C GLU A 432 -14.80 -16.38 -10.66
N THR A 433 -14.09 -15.51 -9.93
CA THR A 433 -13.12 -14.56 -10.49
C THR A 433 -11.94 -15.30 -11.12
N ALA A 434 -11.38 -16.29 -10.42
CA ALA A 434 -10.29 -17.11 -10.95
C ALA A 434 -10.70 -17.91 -12.19
N ARG A 435 -11.94 -18.40 -12.22
CA ARG A 435 -12.52 -19.06 -13.40
C ARG A 435 -12.61 -18.12 -14.59
N LEU A 436 -13.02 -16.87 -14.36
CA LEU A 436 -13.07 -15.84 -15.40
C LEU A 436 -11.68 -15.48 -15.93
N VAL A 437 -10.71 -15.25 -15.04
CA VAL A 437 -9.30 -14.99 -15.41
C VAL A 437 -8.74 -16.17 -16.21
N GLY A 438 -8.93 -17.40 -15.73
CA GLY A 438 -8.49 -18.61 -16.41
C GLY A 438 -9.12 -18.77 -17.80
N LYS A 439 -10.43 -18.55 -17.92
CA LYS A 439 -11.12 -18.56 -19.21
C LYS A 439 -10.51 -17.53 -20.17
N THR A 440 -10.35 -16.31 -19.70
CA THR A 440 -9.81 -15.18 -20.47
C THR A 440 -8.42 -15.50 -21.01
N PHE A 441 -7.53 -16.03 -20.16
CA PHE A 441 -6.17 -16.38 -20.55
C PHE A 441 -6.12 -17.57 -21.51
N ALA A 442 -6.98 -18.58 -21.31
CA ALA A 442 -7.05 -19.72 -22.20
C ALA A 442 -7.56 -19.32 -23.60
N GLU A 443 -8.59 -18.49 -23.69
CA GLU A 443 -9.09 -17.97 -24.97
C GLU A 443 -8.04 -17.11 -25.69
N ALA A 444 -7.38 -16.18 -24.97
CA ALA A 444 -6.36 -15.32 -25.54
C ALA A 444 -5.14 -16.09 -26.09
N THR A 445 -4.82 -17.24 -25.51
CA THR A 445 -3.65 -18.06 -25.89
C THR A 445 -4.00 -19.29 -26.75
N ASN A 446 -5.28 -19.45 -27.10
CA ASN A 446 -5.86 -20.61 -27.77
C ASN A 446 -5.48 -21.93 -27.06
N ALA A 447 -5.61 -21.94 -25.73
CA ALA A 447 -5.46 -23.11 -24.87
C ALA A 447 -6.82 -23.79 -24.65
N ASP A 448 -6.79 -25.09 -24.35
CA ASP A 448 -8.00 -25.88 -24.13
C ASP A 448 -8.58 -25.68 -22.71
N CYS A 449 -7.71 -25.38 -21.74
CA CYS A 449 -8.11 -25.11 -20.37
C CYS A 449 -7.08 -24.25 -19.62
N ALA A 450 -7.45 -23.83 -18.41
CA ALA A 450 -6.57 -23.12 -17.49
C ALA A 450 -6.63 -23.72 -16.08
N LEU A 451 -5.48 -23.78 -15.41
CA LEU A 451 -5.31 -24.04 -13.99
C LEU A 451 -4.81 -22.77 -13.32
N VAL A 452 -5.67 -22.13 -12.53
CA VAL A 452 -5.36 -20.88 -11.83
C VAL A 452 -5.42 -21.13 -10.34
N SER A 453 -4.30 -21.01 -9.63
CA SER A 453 -4.30 -21.14 -8.18
C SER A 453 -5.01 -19.97 -7.52
N LEU A 454 -5.55 -20.20 -6.32
CA LEU A 454 -6.20 -19.17 -5.51
C LEU A 454 -5.23 -18.60 -4.47
N GLY A 455 -5.39 -17.32 -4.16
CA GLY A 455 -4.87 -16.73 -2.94
C GLY A 455 -5.47 -17.42 -1.71
N GLY A 456 -4.77 -17.35 -0.59
CA GLY A 456 -5.16 -18.01 0.66
C GLY A 456 -4.12 -17.76 1.74
N TYR A 457 -4.49 -18.00 3.00
CA TYR A 457 -3.62 -17.80 4.15
C TYR A 457 -3.46 -19.12 4.94
N HIS A 458 -2.21 -19.50 5.21
CA HIS A 458 -1.83 -20.70 5.97
C HIS A 458 -0.67 -20.36 6.93
N ASP A 459 -0.89 -20.23 8.23
CA ASP A 459 0.18 -20.06 9.23
C ASP A 459 1.27 -19.03 8.83
N GLY A 460 0.87 -17.82 8.40
CA GLY A 460 1.80 -16.77 7.93
C GLY A 460 2.24 -16.86 6.46
N LYS A 461 1.72 -17.84 5.71
CA LYS A 461 2.06 -18.07 4.30
C LYS A 461 0.90 -17.75 3.36
N GLU A 462 1.20 -17.17 2.21
CA GLU A 462 0.20 -16.73 1.24
C GLU A 462 0.65 -16.96 -0.22
N ASN A 463 -0.31 -17.17 -1.11
CA ASN A 463 -0.03 -17.40 -2.53
C ASN A 463 -0.18 -16.13 -3.39
N GLU A 464 0.92 -15.55 -3.82
CA GLU A 464 0.92 -14.39 -4.73
C GLU A 464 0.80 -14.75 -6.23
N ALA A 465 0.99 -16.02 -6.58
CA ALA A 465 1.09 -16.46 -7.99
C ALA A 465 -0.28 -16.84 -8.59
N GLY A 466 -1.32 -16.78 -7.77
CA GLY A 466 -2.71 -17.04 -8.11
C GLY A 466 -3.59 -15.80 -8.08
N VAL A 467 -4.88 -16.00 -8.34
CA VAL A 467 -5.88 -14.93 -8.23
C VAL A 467 -6.18 -14.70 -6.76
N ASN A 468 -5.91 -13.49 -6.29
CA ASN A 468 -6.07 -13.06 -4.90
C ASN A 468 -7.29 -12.16 -4.70
N GLY A 469 -7.59 -11.30 -5.67
CA GLY A 469 -8.74 -10.42 -5.63
C GLY A 469 -9.99 -11.05 -6.25
N ARG A 470 -11.16 -10.64 -5.76
CA ARG A 470 -12.44 -10.92 -6.39
C ARG A 470 -12.98 -9.68 -7.12
N LEU A 471 -13.81 -9.90 -8.14
CA LEU A 471 -14.54 -8.81 -8.81
C LEU A 471 -15.82 -8.46 -8.06
N PHE A 472 -16.06 -7.16 -7.87
CA PHE A 472 -17.27 -6.62 -7.26
C PHE A 472 -18.17 -6.01 -8.31
N LYS A 473 -19.47 -5.98 -8.04
CA LYS A 473 -20.46 -5.30 -8.86
C LYS A 473 -20.09 -3.83 -9.04
N GLY A 474 -20.08 -3.37 -10.29
CA GLY A 474 -19.78 -1.98 -10.63
C GLY A 474 -18.93 -1.87 -11.87
N THR A 475 -18.42 -0.66 -12.09
CA THR A 475 -17.43 -0.37 -13.12
C THR A 475 -16.15 -1.17 -12.87
N VAL A 476 -15.54 -1.64 -13.94
CA VAL A 476 -14.22 -2.25 -13.97
C VAL A 476 -13.36 -1.52 -14.99
N ASP A 477 -12.14 -1.18 -14.57
CA ASP A 477 -11.10 -0.59 -15.39
C ASP A 477 -9.78 -1.37 -15.26
N ASP A 478 -8.71 -0.82 -15.84
CA ASP A 478 -7.37 -1.40 -15.78
C ASP A 478 -6.83 -1.55 -14.35
N ILE A 479 -7.15 -0.61 -13.46
CA ILE A 479 -6.67 -0.66 -12.07
C ILE A 479 -7.35 -1.83 -11.35
N ILE A 480 -8.67 -2.00 -11.54
CA ILE A 480 -9.43 -3.12 -11.00
C ILE A 480 -8.96 -4.45 -11.60
N PHE A 481 -8.66 -4.52 -12.89
CA PHE A 481 -8.06 -5.73 -13.48
C PHE A 481 -6.75 -6.12 -12.81
N CYS A 482 -5.91 -5.15 -12.45
CA CYS A 482 -4.67 -5.43 -11.74
C CYS A 482 -4.91 -6.06 -10.34
N THR A 483 -6.04 -5.77 -9.70
CA THR A 483 -6.37 -6.38 -8.39
C THR A 483 -6.64 -7.89 -8.48
N ILE A 484 -7.09 -8.38 -9.64
CA ILE A 484 -7.46 -9.79 -9.86
C ILE A 484 -6.44 -10.54 -10.74
N ASN A 485 -5.59 -9.83 -11.47
CA ASN A 485 -4.64 -10.41 -12.42
C ASN A 485 -3.42 -10.98 -11.68
N PRO A 486 -3.18 -12.31 -11.70
CA PRO A 486 -2.03 -12.92 -11.03
C PRO A 486 -0.68 -12.51 -11.63
N LEU A 487 -0.68 -11.94 -12.84
CA LEU A 487 0.51 -11.57 -13.59
C LEU A 487 0.88 -10.08 -13.43
N GLY A 488 0.06 -9.28 -12.76
CA GLY A 488 0.24 -7.82 -12.65
C GLY A 488 0.26 -7.11 -14.01
N TRP A 489 0.86 -5.91 -14.04
CA TRP A 489 0.85 -5.05 -15.22
C TRP A 489 1.63 -5.59 -16.43
N LEU A 490 2.74 -6.28 -16.18
CA LEU A 490 3.72 -6.63 -17.22
C LEU A 490 3.88 -8.13 -17.45
N GLY A 491 3.27 -8.96 -16.62
CA GLY A 491 3.44 -10.41 -16.71
C GLY A 491 2.71 -11.01 -17.90
N THR A 492 3.34 -12.01 -18.51
CA THR A 492 2.82 -12.72 -19.68
C THR A 492 2.30 -14.11 -19.33
N ILE A 493 1.26 -14.53 -20.05
CA ILE A 493 0.59 -15.80 -19.81
C ILE A 493 1.53 -16.96 -20.14
N LYS A 494 1.62 -17.93 -19.23
CA LYS A 494 2.37 -19.17 -19.42
C LYS A 494 1.43 -20.32 -19.73
N LYS A 495 1.85 -21.22 -20.62
CA LYS A 495 1.10 -22.44 -20.96
C LYS A 495 1.99 -23.67 -21.08
N ILE A 496 1.37 -24.83 -20.89
CA ILE A 496 1.98 -26.14 -21.10
C ILE A 496 1.27 -26.79 -22.28
N VAL A 497 2.02 -27.36 -23.23
CA VAL A 497 1.47 -28.08 -24.38
C VAL A 497 1.68 -29.57 -24.17
N GLY A 498 0.63 -30.36 -24.42
CA GLY A 498 0.72 -31.83 -24.33
C GLY A 498 0.66 -32.34 -22.90
N MET A 499 -0.19 -31.75 -22.06
CA MET A 499 -0.53 -32.32 -20.76
C MET A 499 -1.75 -33.24 -20.89
N SER A 500 -1.69 -34.45 -20.36
CA SER A 500 -2.82 -35.37 -20.40
C SER A 500 -3.95 -34.91 -19.48
N GLY A 501 -5.20 -35.22 -19.83
CA GLY A 501 -6.36 -34.92 -18.98
C GLY A 501 -6.21 -35.43 -17.54
N ILE A 502 -5.65 -36.63 -17.35
CA ILE A 502 -5.41 -37.17 -16.00
C ILE A 502 -4.38 -36.37 -15.20
N ASN A 503 -3.35 -35.82 -15.85
CA ASN A 503 -2.35 -35.00 -15.17
C ASN A 503 -2.94 -33.64 -14.78
N ILE A 504 -3.78 -33.05 -15.63
CA ILE A 504 -4.48 -31.79 -15.36
C ILE A 504 -5.38 -31.94 -14.14
N THR A 505 -6.25 -32.95 -14.13
CA THR A 505 -7.14 -33.21 -13.00
C THR A 505 -6.34 -33.55 -11.74
N SER A 506 -5.27 -34.34 -11.87
CA SER A 506 -4.40 -34.65 -10.72
C SER A 506 -3.74 -33.41 -10.12
N LEU A 507 -3.30 -32.45 -10.93
CA LEU A 507 -2.77 -31.18 -10.45
C LEU A 507 -3.87 -30.32 -9.81
N ALA A 508 -5.04 -30.24 -10.45
CA ALA A 508 -6.19 -29.50 -9.91
C ALA A 508 -6.58 -30.01 -8.51
N ASP A 509 -6.69 -31.33 -8.35
CA ASP A 509 -7.09 -31.97 -7.10
C ASP A 509 -6.02 -31.82 -5.99
N LYS A 510 -4.73 -31.79 -6.36
CA LYS A 510 -3.63 -31.61 -5.40
C LYS A 510 -3.51 -30.18 -4.91
N GLY A 511 -3.83 -29.20 -5.75
CA GLY A 511 -3.52 -27.79 -5.48
C GLY A 511 -2.07 -27.42 -5.74
N PHE A 512 -1.76 -26.15 -5.51
CA PHE A 512 -0.45 -25.55 -5.67
C PHE A 512 0.31 -25.56 -4.34
N ASP A 513 1.35 -26.39 -4.24
CA ASP A 513 2.26 -26.41 -3.10
C ASP A 513 3.41 -25.43 -3.32
N LEU A 514 3.17 -24.15 -2.98
CA LEU A 514 4.18 -23.09 -3.13
C LEU A 514 5.39 -23.30 -2.21
N TYR A 515 5.17 -23.86 -1.02
CA TYR A 515 6.16 -23.92 0.05
C TYR A 515 6.80 -25.31 0.25
N GLY A 516 6.30 -26.33 -0.46
CA GLY A 516 6.81 -27.71 -0.38
C GLY A 516 6.51 -28.39 0.96
N ASP A 517 5.52 -27.90 1.70
CA ASP A 517 5.16 -28.38 3.04
C ASP A 517 3.88 -29.25 3.06
N GLY A 518 3.25 -29.43 1.89
CA GLY A 518 2.01 -30.18 1.73
C GLY A 518 0.74 -29.40 2.04
N ASN A 519 0.82 -28.13 2.47
CA ASN A 519 -0.33 -27.24 2.63
C ASN A 519 -0.55 -26.48 1.32
N THR A 520 -1.44 -27.01 0.48
CA THR A 520 -1.60 -26.52 -0.89
C THR A 520 -2.70 -25.46 -1.01
N PHE A 521 -2.48 -24.53 -1.95
CA PHE A 521 -3.49 -23.57 -2.36
C PHE A 521 -4.38 -24.17 -3.45
N PRO A 522 -5.71 -24.04 -3.39
CA PRO A 522 -6.60 -24.64 -4.38
C PRO A 522 -6.34 -24.14 -5.80
N TYR A 523 -6.47 -25.01 -6.79
CA TYR A 523 -6.57 -24.62 -8.19
C TYR A 523 -8.03 -24.52 -8.63
N VAL A 524 -8.32 -23.56 -9.50
CA VAL A 524 -9.54 -23.50 -10.28
C VAL A 524 -9.24 -23.98 -11.70
N LEU A 525 -9.75 -25.17 -12.03
CA LEU A 525 -9.75 -25.69 -13.38
C LEU A 525 -10.91 -25.08 -14.19
N THR A 526 -10.55 -24.50 -15.33
CA THR A 526 -11.49 -23.93 -16.30
C THR A 526 -11.27 -24.57 -17.66
N VAL A 527 -12.24 -25.33 -18.16
CA VAL A 527 -12.18 -25.97 -19.48
C VAL A 527 -13.00 -25.15 -20.48
N ILE A 528 -12.41 -24.85 -21.65
CA ILE A 528 -13.08 -24.07 -22.69
C ILE A 528 -14.08 -24.94 -23.45
N GLY A 529 -15.29 -24.42 -23.67
CA GLY A 529 -16.33 -25.07 -24.48
C GLY A 529 -17.19 -26.13 -23.77
N ASP A 530 -17.36 -26.03 -22.44
CA ASP A 530 -18.19 -26.92 -21.61
C ASP A 530 -17.87 -28.43 -21.71
N ALA A 531 -16.64 -28.77 -22.13
CA ALA A 531 -16.20 -30.15 -22.31
C ALA A 531 -15.61 -30.73 -21.01
N THR A 532 -15.83 -32.03 -20.76
CA THR A 532 -15.09 -32.79 -19.75
C THR A 532 -13.75 -33.25 -20.31
N LEU A 533 -12.67 -33.16 -19.53
CA LEU A 533 -11.37 -33.67 -19.95
C LEU A 533 -11.38 -35.20 -20.05
N ASP A 534 -11.11 -35.72 -21.26
CA ASP A 534 -10.72 -37.12 -21.46
C ASP A 534 -9.33 -37.37 -20.79
N PRO A 535 -9.21 -38.36 -19.87
CA PRO A 535 -7.96 -38.65 -19.16
C PRO A 535 -6.74 -38.92 -20.04
N ALA A 536 -6.91 -39.50 -21.24
CA ALA A 536 -5.82 -39.91 -22.12
C ALA A 536 -5.49 -38.89 -23.21
N ALA A 537 -6.44 -38.00 -23.52
CA ALA A 537 -6.23 -36.93 -24.48
C ALA A 537 -5.22 -35.89 -23.95
N GLN A 538 -4.57 -35.20 -24.88
CA GLN A 538 -3.53 -34.20 -24.62
C GLN A 538 -4.10 -32.81 -24.86
N TYR A 539 -3.81 -31.89 -23.95
CA TYR A 539 -4.33 -30.54 -23.95
C TYR A 539 -3.21 -29.51 -23.85
N THR A 540 -3.52 -28.30 -24.29
CA THR A 540 -2.78 -27.08 -23.98
C THR A 540 -3.43 -26.41 -22.79
N VAL A 541 -2.64 -26.12 -21.76
CA VAL A 541 -3.13 -25.68 -20.45
C VAL A 541 -2.45 -24.39 -20.05
N VAL A 542 -3.20 -23.32 -19.82
CA VAL A 542 -2.68 -22.15 -19.12
C VAL A 542 -2.44 -22.50 -17.65
N ILE A 543 -1.34 -22.03 -17.07
CA ILE A 543 -1.02 -22.30 -15.67
C ILE A 543 -0.61 -21.02 -14.92
N CYS A 544 -1.23 -20.77 -13.76
CA CYS A 544 -0.90 -19.67 -12.85
C CYS A 544 -0.68 -20.19 -11.43
N GLY A 545 0.52 -19.96 -10.90
CA GLY A 545 1.02 -20.49 -9.64
C GLY A 545 1.49 -21.93 -9.75
N TYR A 546 2.76 -22.12 -10.12
CA TYR A 546 3.43 -23.42 -10.20
C TYR A 546 4.87 -23.30 -9.69
N THR A 547 5.44 -24.41 -9.24
CA THR A 547 6.89 -24.53 -8.97
C THR A 547 7.57 -25.31 -10.08
N ASP A 548 8.87 -25.12 -10.28
CA ASP A 548 9.65 -25.91 -11.25
C ASP A 548 9.48 -27.41 -11.03
N ASP A 549 9.38 -27.86 -9.76
CA ASP A 549 9.14 -29.24 -9.41
C ASP A 549 7.75 -29.76 -9.82
N SER A 550 6.71 -28.94 -9.64
CA SER A 550 5.33 -29.31 -9.99
C SER A 550 5.14 -29.54 -11.49
N VAL A 551 5.95 -28.86 -12.32
CA VAL A 551 5.86 -28.92 -13.79
C VAL A 551 7.08 -29.54 -14.45
N ARG A 552 8.05 -30.10 -13.71
CA ARG A 552 9.34 -30.59 -14.23
C ARG A 552 9.26 -31.60 -15.38
N LEU A 553 8.11 -32.26 -15.55
CA LEU A 553 7.85 -33.22 -16.62
C LEU A 553 7.30 -32.56 -17.90
N PHE A 554 7.08 -31.25 -17.86
CA PHE A 554 6.43 -30.48 -18.91
C PHE A 554 7.27 -29.26 -19.30
N GLN A 555 7.18 -28.87 -20.55
CA GLN A 555 7.75 -27.62 -21.01
C GLN A 555 6.75 -26.48 -20.78
N VAL A 556 7.11 -25.53 -19.93
CA VAL A 556 6.36 -24.28 -19.77
C VAL A 556 6.80 -23.30 -20.86
N ILE A 557 5.83 -22.78 -21.61
CA ILE A 557 6.02 -21.86 -22.71
C ILE A 557 5.48 -20.50 -22.31
N ASP A 558 6.31 -19.47 -22.43
CA ASP A 558 5.87 -18.08 -22.40
C ASP A 558 5.20 -17.73 -23.72
N THR A 559 3.96 -17.26 -23.66
CA THR A 559 3.20 -16.89 -24.86
C THR A 559 3.55 -15.50 -25.38
N GLY A 560 4.17 -14.65 -24.55
CA GLY A 560 4.38 -13.23 -24.84
C GLY A 560 3.11 -12.38 -24.77
N ILE A 561 1.95 -12.98 -24.47
CA ILE A 561 0.66 -12.27 -24.37
C ILE A 561 0.51 -11.75 -22.94
N SER A 562 0.29 -10.45 -22.80
CA SER A 562 0.06 -9.78 -21.51
C SER A 562 -1.26 -10.23 -20.87
N GLY A 563 -1.24 -10.50 -19.56
CA GLY A 563 -2.46 -10.80 -18.81
C GLY A 563 -3.44 -9.63 -18.80
N MET A 564 -2.94 -8.39 -18.74
CA MET A 564 -3.77 -7.18 -18.80
C MET A 564 -4.44 -7.03 -20.16
N ASP A 565 -3.71 -7.24 -21.25
CA ASP A 565 -4.26 -7.13 -22.60
C ASP A 565 -5.35 -8.18 -22.82
N ALA A 566 -5.12 -9.42 -22.37
CA ALA A 566 -6.12 -10.49 -22.44
C ALA A 566 -7.42 -10.12 -21.70
N LEU A 567 -7.32 -9.55 -20.49
CA LEU A 567 -8.48 -9.07 -19.72
C LEU A 567 -9.21 -7.94 -20.44
N ARG A 568 -8.51 -6.91 -20.92
CA ARG A 568 -9.13 -5.82 -21.68
C ARG A 568 -9.86 -6.32 -22.91
N ASP A 569 -9.20 -7.16 -23.70
CA ASP A 569 -9.75 -7.68 -24.95
C ASP A 569 -11.02 -8.50 -24.68
N TYR A 570 -10.99 -9.39 -23.69
CA TYR A 570 -12.15 -10.20 -23.32
C TYR A 570 -13.36 -9.34 -22.93
N PHE A 571 -13.16 -8.34 -22.07
CA PHE A 571 -14.27 -7.50 -21.62
C PHE A 571 -14.70 -6.45 -22.66
N SER A 572 -13.85 -6.12 -23.65
CA SER A 572 -14.23 -5.20 -24.75
C SER A 572 -15.27 -5.80 -25.70
N VAL A 573 -15.28 -7.13 -25.84
CA VAL A 573 -16.17 -7.87 -26.75
C VAL A 573 -17.47 -8.28 -26.04
N PHE A 574 -17.44 -8.42 -24.72
CA PHE A 574 -18.59 -8.82 -23.91
C PHE A 574 -18.89 -7.77 -22.83
N PRO A 575 -19.61 -6.67 -23.14
CA PRO A 575 -20.25 -5.89 -22.09
C PRO A 575 -21.22 -6.84 -21.37
N MET A 576 -20.86 -7.28 -20.16
CA MET A 576 -21.68 -8.22 -19.39
C MET A 576 -23.05 -7.57 -19.15
N LYS A 577 -24.08 -8.09 -19.81
CA LYS A 577 -25.47 -7.67 -19.63
C LYS A 577 -26.07 -8.24 -18.35
#